data_AF-A0A9X4KLC7-F1
#
_entry.id   AF-A0A9X4KLC7-F1
#
_cell.length_a   1.000
_cell.length_b   1.000
_cell.length_c   1.000
_cell.angle_alpha   90.00
_cell.angle_beta   90.00
_cell.angle_gamma   90.00
#
_symmetry.space_group_name_H-M   'P 1'
#
loop_
_entity.id
_entity.type
_entity.pdbx_description
1 polymer ?
#
loop_
_entity_poly.entity_id
_entity_poly.type
_entity_poly.pdbx_seq_one_letter_code
_entity_poly.pdbx_strand_id
1 'polypeptide(L)' 'MKAAVLHAVGDLRTEEVARPAPGPGEVLLQVRACGVCGSDIPPRIP' A
#
# COMPACT_ATOMS: atom_id res chain seq x y z
N MET A 1 2.64 6.04 -10.05
CA MET A 1 3.11 6.45 -8.72
C MET A 1 3.66 5.23 -8.04
N LYS A 2 4.82 5.35 -7.39
CA LYS A 2 5.45 4.22 -6.73
C LYS A 2 4.65 3.79 -5.50
N ALA A 3 4.38 2.49 -5.37
CA ALA A 3 3.69 1.89 -4.23
C ALA A 3 4.36 0.57 -3.82
N ALA A 4 4.22 0.19 -2.55
CA ALA A 4 4.51 -1.17 -2.08
C ALA A 4 3.21 -1.96 -2.08
N VAL A 5 3.14 -3.05 -2.85
CA VAL A 5 1.92 -3.84 -3.06
C VAL A 5 2.19 -5.29 -2.63
N LEU A 6 1.32 -5.80 -1.76
CA LEU A 6 1.35 -7.19 -1.30
C LEU A 6 0.47 -8.05 -2.20
N HIS A 7 1.09 -8.88 -3.03
CA HIS A 7 0.38 -9.74 -3.98
C HIS A 7 0.00 -11.10 -3.38
N ALA A 8 0.79 -11.60 -2.44
CA ALA A 8 0.59 -12.84 -1.70
C ALA A 8 1.38 -12.82 -0.38
N VAL A 9 1.19 -13.83 0.48
CA VAL A 9 2.00 -14.00 1.70
C VAL A 9 3.48 -14.10 1.31
N GLY A 10 4.31 -13.18 1.82
CA GLY A 10 5.74 -13.11 1.50
C GLY A 10 6.07 -12.47 0.15
N ASP A 11 5.09 -11.94 -0.59
CA ASP A 11 5.27 -11.35 -1.91
C ASP A 11 4.94 -9.85 -1.91
N LEU A 12 5.78 -9.08 -1.22
CA LEU A 12 5.72 -7.61 -1.21
C LEU A 12 6.64 -7.03 -2.27
N ARG A 13 6.08 -6.27 -3.22
CA ARG A 13 6.83 -5.69 -4.34
C ARG A 13 6.67 -4.18 -4.36
N THR A 14 7.69 -3.48 -4.86
CA THR A 14 7.53 -2.07 -5.23
C THR A 14 7.25 -1.95 -6.72
N GLU A 15 6.17 -1.27 -7.07
CA GLU A 15 5.71 -1.15 -8.46
C GLU A 15 5.17 0.25 -8.75
N GLU A 16 5.02 0.57 -10.04
CA GLU A 16 4.34 1.78 -10.50
C GLU A 16 2.86 1.48 -10.70
N VAL A 17 2.01 2.18 -9.93
CA VAL A 17 0.54 2.10 -10.04
C VAL A 17 -0.05 3.37 -10.62
N ALA A 18 -1.25 3.30 -11.20
CA ALA A 18 -1.95 4.49 -11.65
C ALA A 18 -2.17 5.47 -10.48
N ARG A 19 -2.00 6.77 -10.73
CA ARG A 19 -2.35 7.79 -9.74
C ARG A 19 -3.88 7.79 -9.57
N PRO A 20 -4.42 7.59 -8.36
CA PRO A 20 -5.88 7.61 -8.17
C PRO A 20 -6.45 9.00 -8.41
N ALA A 21 -7.70 9.06 -8.87
CA ALA A 21 -8.47 10.29 -9.02
C ALA A 21 -9.58 10.31 -7.96
N PRO A 22 -9.66 11.35 -7.11
CA PRO A 22 -10.68 11.41 -6.06
C PRO A 22 -12.08 11.63 -6.66
N GLY A 23 -13.08 10.95 -6.10
CA GLY A 23 -14.48 11.16 -6.41
C GLY A 23 -15.10 12.34 -5.64
N PRO A 24 -16.42 12.59 -5.82
CA PRO A 24 -17.13 13.62 -5.05
C PRO A 24 -17.04 13.36 -3.54
N GLY A 25 -16.53 14.35 -2.80
CA GLY A 25 -16.35 14.26 -1.34
C GLY A 25 -15.04 13.62 -0.88
N GLU A 26 -14.16 13.19 -1.79
CA GLU A 26 -12.86 12.61 -1.47
C GLU A 26 -11.72 13.61 -1.69
N VAL A 27 -10.57 13.34 -1.05
CA VAL A 27 -9.33 14.09 -1.24
C VAL A 27 -8.18 13.15 -1.53
N LEU A 28 -7.29 13.57 -2.43
CA LEU A 28 -6.04 12.85 -2.70
C LEU A 28 -4.90 13.46 -1.88
N LEU A 29 -4.33 12.66 -0.98
CA LEU A 29 -3.22 13.09 -0.13
C LEU A 29 -1.87 12.60 -0.65
N GLN A 30 -0.83 13.42 -0.47
CA GLN A 30 0.56 12.98 -0.61
C GLN A 30 1.10 12.60 0.77
N VAL A 31 1.35 11.31 0.98
CA VAL A 31 1.90 10.80 2.24
C VAL A 31 3.34 11.29 2.41
N ARG A 32 3.61 12.02 3.49
CA ARG A 32 4.96 12.53 3.84
C ARG A 32 5.73 11.57 4.75
N ALA A 33 5.01 10.82 5.58
CA ALA A 33 5.53 9.79 6.47
C ALA A 33 4.44 8.76 6.78
N CYS A 34 4.82 7.51 6.97
CA CYS A 34 3.96 6.43 7.46
C CYS A 34 4.80 5.43 8.26
N GLY A 35 4.13 4.61 9.09
CA GLY A 35 4.75 3.48 9.78
C GLY A 35 4.12 2.17 9.32
N VAL A 36 4.79 1.06 9.58
CA VAL A 36 4.28 -0.29 9.33
C VAL A 36 3.54 -0.77 10.58
N CYS A 37 2.34 -1.31 10.42
CA CYS A 37 1.59 -1.94 11.49
C CYS A 37 1.90 -3.44 11.56
N GLY A 38 1.79 -4.06 12.74
CA GLY A 38 1.90 -5.52 12.85
C GLY A 38 0.86 -6.28 12.00
N SER A 39 -0.28 -5.64 11.69
CA SER A 39 -1.32 -6.21 10.82
C SER A 39 -0.93 -6.31 9.35
N ASP A 40 0.08 -5.56 8.90
CA ASP A 40 0.61 -5.65 7.52
C ASP A 40 1.43 -6.94 7.31
N ILE A 41 1.84 -7.59 8.41
CA ILE A 41 2.66 -8.79 8.38
C ILE A 41 1.74 -10.01 8.45
N PRO A 42 1.58 -10.78 7.36
CA PRO A 42 0.76 -11.99 7.40
C PRO A 42 1.33 -13.00 8.41
N PRO A 43 0.47 -13.83 9.03
CA PRO A 43 0.91 -14.82 10.00
C PRO A 43 1.94 -15.76 9.38
N ARG A 44 2.96 -16.14 10.15
CA ARG A 44 3.89 -17.20 9.73
C ARG A 44 3.12 -18.52 9.66
N ILE A 45 2.78 -18.94 8.45
CA ILE A 45 2.31 -20.29 8.16
C ILE A 45 3.57 -21.16 7.95
N PRO A 46 3.66 -22.36 8.56
CA PRO A 46 4.80 -23.26 8.39
C PRO A 46 4.98 -23.74 6.95
#